data_AF-A0A0F4I7L1-F1
#
_entry.id   AF-A0A0F4I7L1-F1
#
_cell.length_a   1.000
_cell.length_b   1.000
_cell.length_c   1.000
_cell.angle_alpha   90.00
_cell.angle_beta   90.00
_cell.angle_gamma   90.00
#
_symmetry.space_group_name_H-M   'P 1'
#
loop_
_entity.id
_entity.type
_entity.pdbx_description
1 polymer ?
#
loop_
_entity_poly.entity_id
_entity_poly.type
_entity_poly.pdbx_seq_one_letter_code
_entity_poly.pdbx_strand_id
1 'polypeptide(L)'
;MPEPSWPSGEAEAGPVESCEAYTGTPLALTARHDADGGLLLTLVHDRTRIADSDAAEILWQTTRLLRGLPADAGPGATVARALRLLDGAPLPLAAARPDPALRTLRPGAAPGSGLVCLLRPPGAPEDCYEGVAHGLRGTRALLSVAPWATAALTALAPALAAGEPVVLGGYPEVADLAHQVAGRVAAYGWGRPPVAVAATDAELAEALTAAARRRP
;
A
#
# COMPACT_ATOMS: atom_id res chain seq x y z
N MET A 1 -26.31 19.61 -45.64
CA MET A 1 -25.32 19.43 -44.56
C MET A 1 -26.10 19.24 -43.27
N PRO A 2 -26.36 18.00 -42.82
CA PRO A 2 -27.03 17.76 -41.55
C PRO A 2 -26.03 17.88 -40.39
N GLU A 3 -26.46 18.51 -39.29
CA GLU A 3 -25.71 18.62 -38.04
C GLU A 3 -25.54 17.24 -37.38
N PRO A 4 -24.37 16.92 -36.81
CA PRO A 4 -24.20 15.68 -36.06
C PRO A 4 -24.90 15.81 -34.70
N SER A 5 -26.01 15.11 -34.55
CA SER A 5 -26.67 14.88 -33.26
C SER A 5 -25.83 13.89 -32.45
N TRP A 6 -25.19 14.36 -31.40
CA TRP A 6 -24.48 13.48 -30.45
C TRP A 6 -25.51 12.69 -29.63
N PRO A 7 -25.38 11.36 -29.51
CA PRO A 7 -26.22 10.59 -28.62
C PRO A 7 -25.86 10.92 -27.16
N SER A 8 -26.86 11.36 -26.40
CA SER A 8 -26.81 11.48 -24.95
C SER A 8 -26.75 10.07 -24.32
N GLY A 9 -25.58 9.44 -24.36
CA GLY A 9 -25.34 8.15 -23.72
C GLY A 9 -25.10 8.31 -22.22
N GLU A 10 -26.04 7.85 -21.40
CA GLU A 10 -25.82 7.59 -19.97
C GLU A 10 -24.63 6.62 -19.84
N ALA A 11 -23.62 6.97 -19.04
CA ALA A 11 -22.54 6.02 -18.74
C ALA A 11 -22.97 5.28 -17.49
N GLU A 12 -23.31 4.02 -17.67
CA GLU A 12 -23.48 3.08 -16.57
C GLU A 12 -22.10 2.55 -16.20
N ALA A 13 -21.70 2.76 -14.94
CA ALA A 13 -20.57 2.04 -14.38
C ALA A 13 -21.00 0.58 -14.19
N GLY A 14 -20.44 -0.33 -14.98
CA GLY A 14 -20.66 -1.76 -14.82
C GLY A 14 -20.17 -2.26 -13.45
N PRO A 15 -20.64 -3.44 -13.02
CA PRO A 15 -20.26 -4.01 -11.73
C PRO A 15 -18.75 -4.25 -11.63
N VAL A 16 -18.21 -4.07 -10.42
CA VAL A 16 -16.79 -4.27 -10.12
C VAL A 16 -16.44 -5.75 -10.32
N GLU A 17 -15.48 -6.03 -11.20
CA GLU A 17 -15.00 -7.38 -11.49
C GLU A 17 -13.60 -7.58 -10.88
N SER A 18 -13.35 -8.74 -10.28
CA SER A 18 -12.08 -9.03 -9.59
C SER A 18 -11.06 -9.63 -10.56
N CYS A 19 -9.84 -9.09 -10.60
CA CYS A 19 -8.74 -9.58 -11.42
C CYS A 19 -7.48 -9.81 -10.57
N GLU A 20 -6.87 -11.00 -10.66
CA GLU A 20 -5.61 -11.37 -9.99
C GLU A 20 -4.36 -10.82 -10.71
N ALA A 21 -4.43 -9.62 -11.30
CA ALA A 21 -3.29 -9.05 -12.02
C ALA A 21 -2.39 -8.27 -11.05
N TYR A 22 -1.22 -8.85 -10.72
CA TYR A 22 -0.11 -8.15 -10.06
C TYR A 22 0.49 -7.11 -11.00
N THR A 23 -0.22 -6.00 -11.21
CA THR A 23 0.43 -4.80 -11.77
C THR A 23 1.30 -4.20 -10.67
N GLY A 24 2.54 -3.79 -10.97
CA GLY A 24 3.44 -3.17 -9.98
C GLY A 24 2.91 -1.85 -9.39
N THR A 25 1.73 -1.42 -9.82
CA THR A 25 1.00 -0.21 -9.44
C THR A 25 -0.27 -0.58 -8.67
N PRO A 26 -0.64 0.15 -7.61
CA PRO A 26 -1.85 -0.13 -6.83
C PRO A 26 -3.16 0.11 -7.61
N LEU A 27 -3.07 0.74 -8.78
CA LEU A 27 -4.18 1.09 -9.64
C LEU A 27 -3.72 1.14 -11.10
N ALA A 28 -4.53 0.60 -12.00
CA ALA A 28 -4.38 0.71 -13.44
C ALA A 28 -5.71 1.15 -14.05
N LEU A 29 -5.70 2.24 -14.82
CA LEU A 29 -6.86 2.71 -15.58
C LEU A 29 -6.55 2.52 -17.07
N THR A 30 -7.44 1.84 -17.76
CA THR A 30 -7.37 1.65 -19.21
C THR A 30 -8.57 2.30 -19.87
N ALA A 31 -8.33 2.92 -21.02
CA ALA A 31 -9.34 3.57 -21.83
C ALA A 31 -9.33 2.95 -23.23
N ARG A 32 -10.50 2.52 -23.70
CA ARG A 32 -10.66 1.88 -25.01
C ARG A 32 -11.94 2.37 -25.67
N HIS A 33 -11.91 2.55 -26.99
CA HIS A 33 -13.14 2.78 -27.74
C HIS A 33 -13.85 1.43 -27.99
N ASP A 34 -15.15 1.38 -27.70
CA ASP A 34 -15.99 0.25 -28.07
C ASP A 34 -16.34 0.27 -29.57
N ALA A 35 -17.14 -0.71 -30.01
CA ALA A 35 -17.54 -0.85 -31.41
C ALA A 35 -18.46 0.29 -31.89
N ASP A 36 -19.16 0.96 -30.97
CA ASP A 36 -20.07 2.06 -31.25
C ASP A 36 -19.38 3.43 -31.14
N GLY A 37 -18.07 3.44 -30.83
CA GLY A 37 -17.26 4.65 -30.67
C GLY A 37 -17.37 5.29 -29.28
N GLY A 38 -18.04 4.65 -28.34
CA GLY A 38 -18.06 5.03 -26.93
C GLY A 38 -16.71 4.81 -26.27
N LEU A 39 -16.39 5.62 -25.24
CA LEU A 39 -15.16 5.44 -24.45
C LEU A 39 -15.45 4.55 -23.23
N LEU A 40 -14.96 3.32 -23.26
CA LEU A 40 -14.98 2.40 -22.13
C LEU A 40 -13.76 2.64 -21.24
N LEU A 41 -14.01 2.83 -19.95
CA LEU A 41 -12.99 2.93 -18.91
C LEU A 41 -13.02 1.68 -18.03
N THR A 42 -11.86 1.05 -17.86
CA THR A 42 -11.71 -0.08 -16.94
C THR A 42 -10.63 0.24 -15.93
N LEU A 43 -11.02 0.25 -14.64
CA LEU A 43 -10.14 0.47 -13.51
C LEU A 43 -9.93 -0.86 -12.78
N VAL A 44 -8.66 -1.22 -12.59
CA VAL A 44 -8.22 -2.35 -11.78
C VAL A 44 -7.42 -1.80 -10.62
N HIS A 45 -7.73 -2.23 -9.40
CA HIS A 45 -7.02 -1.79 -8.20
C HIS A 45 -6.66 -2.95 -7.28
N ASP A 46 -5.61 -2.73 -6.51
CA ASP A 46 -5.25 -3.61 -5.40
C ASP A 46 -6.14 -3.28 -4.20
N ARG A 47 -7.11 -4.16 -3.92
CA ARG A 47 -8.08 -4.02 -2.82
C ARG A 47 -7.41 -3.98 -1.43
N THR A 48 -6.15 -4.43 -1.32
CA THR A 48 -5.37 -4.32 -0.08
C THR A 48 -4.80 -2.92 0.14
N ARG A 49 -4.85 -2.06 -0.90
CA ARG A 49 -4.25 -0.72 -0.91
C ARG A 49 -5.24 0.40 -1.16
N ILE A 50 -6.28 0.16 -1.95
CA ILE A 50 -7.31 1.14 -2.30
C ILE A 50 -8.67 0.51 -1.99
N ALA A 51 -9.51 1.20 -1.22
CA ALA A 51 -10.85 0.71 -0.93
C ALA A 51 -11.72 0.76 -2.19
N ASP A 52 -12.69 -0.15 -2.31
CA ASP A 52 -13.59 -0.19 -3.48
C ASP A 52 -14.35 1.14 -3.66
N SER A 53 -14.70 1.82 -2.57
CA SER A 53 -15.32 3.14 -2.59
C SER A 53 -14.41 4.22 -3.17
N ASP A 54 -13.11 4.20 -2.83
CA ASP A 54 -12.13 5.14 -3.37
C ASP A 54 -11.87 4.86 -4.86
N ALA A 55 -11.78 3.58 -5.24
CA ALA A 55 -11.64 3.17 -6.64
C ALA A 55 -12.83 3.62 -7.50
N ALA A 56 -14.06 3.45 -7.00
CA ALA A 56 -15.28 3.93 -7.66
C ALA A 56 -15.30 5.46 -7.80
N GLU A 57 -14.87 6.18 -6.76
CA GLU A 57 -14.79 7.64 -6.79
C GLU A 57 -13.74 8.12 -7.81
N ILE A 58 -12.57 7.49 -7.89
CA ILE A 58 -11.54 7.79 -8.92
C ILE A 58 -12.11 7.60 -10.33
N LEU A 59 -12.85 6.50 -10.57
CA LEU A 59 -13.46 6.24 -11.86
C LEU A 59 -14.53 7.28 -12.20
N TRP A 60 -15.36 7.67 -11.24
CA TRP A 60 -16.36 8.72 -11.40
C TRP A 60 -15.73 10.07 -11.73
N GLN A 61 -14.71 10.49 -10.99
CA GLN A 61 -13.99 11.75 -11.22
C GLN A 61 -13.31 11.77 -12.59
N THR A 62 -12.70 10.66 -12.99
CA THR A 62 -12.08 10.53 -14.30
C THR A 62 -13.11 10.65 -15.42
N THR A 63 -14.25 9.98 -15.25
CA THR A 63 -15.38 10.09 -16.20
C THR A 63 -15.92 11.52 -16.28
N ARG A 64 -16.05 12.21 -15.14
CA ARG A 64 -16.50 13.60 -15.07
C ARG A 64 -15.53 14.55 -15.78
N LEU A 65 -14.23 14.38 -15.57
CA LEU A 65 -13.19 15.14 -16.26
C LEU A 65 -13.24 14.91 -17.78
N LEU A 66 -13.29 13.65 -18.22
CA LEU A 66 -13.31 13.30 -19.65
C LEU A 66 -14.56 13.83 -20.36
N ARG A 67 -15.69 13.96 -19.65
CA ARG A 67 -16.92 14.57 -20.18
C ARG A 67 -16.87 16.09 -20.22
N GLY A 68 -16.34 16.72 -19.17
CA GLY A 68 -16.32 18.18 -19.04
C GLY A 68 -15.22 18.84 -19.87
N LEU A 69 -14.05 18.20 -19.98
CA LEU A 69 -12.88 18.75 -20.67
C LEU A 69 -13.17 19.20 -22.11
N PRO A 70 -13.82 18.40 -22.98
CA PRO A 70 -14.11 18.82 -24.35
C PRO A 70 -14.98 20.09 -24.45
N ALA A 71 -15.84 20.35 -23.45
CA ALA A 71 -16.72 21.51 -23.41
C ALA A 71 -16.05 22.75 -22.77
N ASP A 72 -15.16 22.54 -21.79
CA ASP A 72 -14.57 23.61 -20.98
C ASP A 72 -13.12 23.97 -21.35
N ALA A 73 -12.44 23.13 -22.12
CA ALA A 73 -11.02 23.29 -22.46
C ALA A 73 -10.81 23.75 -23.90
N GLY A 74 -10.60 25.06 -24.07
CA GLY A 74 -10.07 25.63 -25.32
C GLY A 74 -8.55 25.42 -25.46
N PRO A 75 -7.96 25.82 -26.61
CA PRO A 75 -6.51 25.81 -26.81
C PRO A 75 -5.84 26.73 -25.77
N GLY A 76 -5.19 26.14 -24.76
CA GLY A 76 -4.57 26.88 -23.64
C GLY A 76 -5.22 26.65 -22.27
N ALA A 77 -6.22 25.77 -22.14
CA ALA A 77 -6.77 25.40 -20.85
C ALA A 77 -5.71 24.78 -19.94
N THR A 78 -5.61 25.29 -18.71
CA THR A 78 -4.66 24.81 -17.71
C THR A 78 -5.21 23.59 -16.97
N VAL A 79 -4.31 22.76 -16.44
CA VAL A 79 -4.68 21.64 -15.54
C VAL A 79 -5.50 22.13 -14.35
N ALA A 80 -5.14 23.27 -13.77
CA ALA A 80 -5.92 23.88 -12.68
C ALA A 80 -7.35 24.23 -13.11
N ARG A 81 -7.56 24.70 -14.35
CA ARG A 81 -8.91 24.95 -14.87
C ARG A 81 -9.68 23.64 -15.09
N ALA A 82 -9.04 22.60 -15.60
CA ALA A 82 -9.66 21.28 -15.72
C ALA A 82 -10.08 20.72 -14.36
N LEU A 83 -9.23 20.84 -13.34
CA LEU A 83 -9.50 20.32 -11.99
C LEU A 83 -10.64 21.03 -11.27
N ARG A 84 -11.01 22.26 -11.67
CA ARG A 84 -12.22 22.93 -11.15
C ARG A 84 -13.51 22.17 -11.45
N LEU A 85 -13.52 21.30 -12.47
CA LEU A 85 -14.64 20.39 -12.71
C LEU A 85 -14.88 19.43 -11.53
N LEU A 86 -13.90 19.26 -10.64
CA LEU A 86 -13.99 18.43 -9.45
C LEU A 86 -14.18 19.25 -8.16
N ASP A 87 -14.43 20.56 -8.25
CA ASP A 87 -14.68 21.38 -7.06
C ASP A 87 -15.88 20.81 -6.27
N GLY A 88 -15.66 20.58 -4.97
CA GLY A 88 -16.66 19.99 -4.07
C GLY A 88 -16.82 18.47 -4.16
N ALA A 89 -16.10 17.79 -5.06
CA ALA A 89 -16.03 16.32 -5.06
C ALA A 89 -15.22 15.81 -3.86
N PRO A 90 -15.58 14.65 -3.27
CA PRO A 90 -14.77 14.05 -2.23
C PRO A 90 -13.38 13.68 -2.78
N LEU A 91 -12.32 13.86 -1.99
CA LEU A 91 -10.98 13.47 -2.41
C LEU A 91 -10.78 11.97 -2.21
N PRO A 92 -10.68 11.15 -3.28
CA PRO A 92 -10.44 9.73 -3.13
C PRO A 92 -9.03 9.51 -2.57
N LEU A 93 -8.91 8.58 -1.62
CA LEU A 93 -7.61 8.19 -1.07
C LEU A 93 -6.94 7.19 -2.02
N ALA A 94 -6.45 7.69 -3.16
CA ALA A 94 -5.70 6.89 -4.14
C ALA A 94 -4.32 6.42 -3.64
N ALA A 95 -3.85 7.05 -2.57
CA ALA A 95 -2.71 6.61 -1.78
C ALA A 95 -3.09 6.75 -0.32
N ALA A 96 -2.84 5.72 0.49
CA ALA A 96 -2.88 5.85 1.93
C ALA A 96 -2.08 7.09 2.32
N ARG A 97 -2.65 7.94 3.20
CA ARG A 97 -1.92 9.03 3.86
C ARG A 97 -0.56 8.47 4.29
N PRO A 98 0.57 9.18 4.16
CA PRO A 98 1.84 8.69 4.67
C PRO A 98 1.70 8.50 6.17
N ASP A 99 1.30 7.30 6.56
CA ASP A 99 1.47 6.71 7.87
C ASP A 99 2.92 7.00 8.22
N PRO A 100 3.23 7.59 9.40
CA PRO A 100 4.62 7.70 9.82
C PRO A 100 5.25 6.32 9.63
N ALA A 101 6.10 6.24 8.60
CA ALA A 101 6.46 4.96 7.98
C ALA A 101 7.14 4.03 8.99
N LEU A 102 7.60 4.59 10.11
CA LEU A 102 8.37 3.95 11.14
C LEU A 102 8.04 4.55 12.51
N ARG A 103 7.67 3.69 13.46
CA ARG A 103 7.61 3.99 14.89
C ARG A 103 8.65 3.16 15.62
N THR A 104 9.50 3.82 16.42
CA THR A 104 10.43 3.11 17.31
C THR A 104 9.69 2.75 18.59
N LEU A 105 9.48 1.46 18.83
CA LEU A 105 8.86 0.96 20.06
C LEU A 105 9.91 0.80 21.17
N ARG A 106 11.13 0.41 20.80
CA ARG A 106 12.27 0.35 21.72
C ARG A 106 13.59 0.58 20.98
N PRO A 107 14.48 1.47 21.45
CA PRO A 107 15.82 1.59 20.89
C PRO A 107 16.68 0.36 21.20
N GLY A 108 17.66 0.07 20.34
CA GLY A 108 18.66 -0.95 20.64
C GLY A 108 19.53 -0.54 21.83
N ALA A 109 19.93 -1.50 22.66
CA ALA A 109 20.76 -1.21 23.84
C ALA A 109 22.21 -0.85 23.46
N ALA A 110 22.71 -1.36 22.34
CA ALA A 110 24.02 -1.07 21.77
C ALA A 110 24.01 -1.28 20.24
N PRO A 111 24.94 -0.65 19.49
CA PRO A 111 25.17 -0.99 18.08
C PRO A 111 25.44 -2.50 17.91
N GLY A 112 24.90 -3.11 16.87
CA GLY A 112 25.05 -4.56 16.63
C GLY A 112 24.06 -5.44 17.43
N SER A 113 23.17 -4.86 18.23
CA SER A 113 22.18 -5.66 18.99
C SER A 113 21.17 -6.35 18.09
N GLY A 114 21.01 -5.92 16.84
CA GLY A 114 20.03 -6.46 15.92
C GLY A 114 18.70 -5.74 15.97
N LEU A 115 17.87 -6.06 14.98
CA LEU A 115 16.61 -5.38 14.70
C LEU A 115 15.47 -6.39 14.66
N VAL A 116 14.38 -6.06 15.36
CA VAL A 116 13.07 -6.68 15.19
C VAL A 116 12.16 -5.65 14.53
N CYS A 117 11.62 -6.01 13.38
CA CYS A 117 10.76 -5.17 12.55
C CYS A 117 9.36 -5.79 12.50
N LEU A 118 8.40 -5.10 13.11
CA LEU A 118 6.98 -5.48 13.13
C LEU A 118 6.23 -4.78 12.01
N LEU A 119 5.55 -5.55 11.17
CA LEU A 119 4.75 -5.04 10.06
C LEU A 119 3.33 -4.81 10.55
N ARG A 120 2.87 -3.56 10.51
CA ARG A 120 1.53 -3.21 10.98
C ARG A 120 0.46 -3.74 10.02
N PRO A 121 -0.65 -4.32 10.49
CA PRO A 121 -1.77 -4.65 9.63
C PRO A 121 -2.38 -3.39 9.00
N PRO A 122 -2.93 -3.48 7.78
CA PRO A 122 -3.68 -2.37 7.17
C PRO A 122 -4.84 -1.93 8.06
N GLY A 123 -4.94 -0.61 8.33
CA GLY A 123 -6.01 -0.03 9.14
C GLY A 123 -5.86 -0.23 10.66
N ALA A 124 -4.84 -0.96 11.12
CA ALA A 124 -4.57 -1.10 12.54
C ALA A 124 -4.04 0.22 13.15
N PRO A 125 -4.37 0.51 14.42
CA PRO A 125 -3.88 1.70 15.10
C PRO A 125 -2.36 1.64 15.30
N GLU A 126 -1.71 2.80 15.41
CA GLU A 126 -0.24 2.91 15.47
C GLU A 126 0.39 2.23 16.69
N ASP A 127 -0.40 1.97 17.72
CA ASP A 127 -0.07 1.36 19.01
C ASP A 127 -0.47 -0.12 19.10
N CYS A 128 -0.86 -0.76 17.99
CA CYS A 128 -1.27 -2.17 17.98
C CYS A 128 -0.21 -3.13 18.54
N TYR A 129 1.07 -2.73 18.59
CA TYR A 129 2.18 -3.53 19.10
C TYR A 129 2.70 -3.12 20.49
N GLU A 130 1.99 -2.26 21.24
CA GLU A 130 2.43 -1.89 22.59
C GLU A 130 2.47 -3.09 23.54
N GLY A 131 1.49 -4.00 23.49
CA GLY A 131 1.50 -5.21 24.31
C GLY A 131 2.67 -6.15 23.97
N VAL A 132 2.98 -6.30 22.67
CA VAL A 132 4.18 -7.02 22.23
C VAL A 132 5.46 -6.36 22.71
N ALA A 133 5.57 -5.03 22.62
CA ALA A 133 6.73 -4.29 23.10
C ALA A 133 6.95 -4.45 24.60
N HIS A 134 5.87 -4.55 25.37
CA HIS A 134 5.91 -4.78 26.81
C HIS A 134 6.33 -6.22 27.17
N GLY A 135 5.84 -7.22 26.43
CA GLY A 135 6.14 -8.63 26.67
C GLY A 135 7.51 -9.09 26.14
N LEU A 136 7.94 -8.56 24.99
CA LEU A 136 9.18 -8.95 24.33
C LEU A 136 10.39 -8.34 25.05
N ARG A 137 11.06 -9.10 25.91
CA ARG A 137 12.32 -8.66 26.54
C ARG A 137 13.51 -8.83 25.60
N GLY A 138 14.42 -7.85 25.57
CA GLY A 138 15.67 -7.97 24.82
C GLY A 138 16.40 -6.66 24.60
N THR A 139 17.64 -6.76 24.10
CA THR A 139 18.53 -5.64 23.77
C THR A 139 18.36 -5.13 22.34
N ARG A 140 17.60 -5.86 21.50
CA ARG A 140 17.36 -5.53 20.10
C ARG A 140 16.48 -4.31 19.96
N ALA A 141 16.75 -3.51 18.92
CA ALA A 141 15.85 -2.46 18.50
C ALA A 141 14.52 -3.08 18.05
N LEU A 142 13.40 -2.44 18.42
CA LEU A 142 12.06 -2.87 18.06
C LEU A 142 11.36 -1.72 17.33
N LEU A 143 11.00 -1.98 16.06
CA LEU A 143 10.36 -1.01 15.18
C LEU A 143 9.00 -1.53 14.74
N SER A 144 8.01 -0.64 14.59
CA SER A 144 6.74 -0.88 13.93
C SER A 144 6.72 -0.09 12.63
N VAL A 145 6.32 -0.72 11.53
CA VAL A 145 6.43 -0.16 10.18
C VAL A 145 5.09 -0.23 9.48
N ALA A 146 4.78 0.79 8.68
CA ALA A 146 3.57 0.82 7.86
C ALA A 146 3.43 -0.45 6.98
N PRO A 147 2.19 -0.82 6.56
CA PRO A 147 1.87 -2.06 5.82
C PRO A 147 2.43 -2.12 4.39
N TRP A 148 3.60 -1.56 4.10
CA TRP A 148 4.18 -1.48 2.76
C TRP A 148 5.60 -2.03 2.73
N ALA A 149 5.89 -2.88 1.75
CA ALA A 149 7.20 -3.49 1.59
C ALA A 149 8.33 -2.45 1.40
N THR A 150 8.06 -1.31 0.77
CA THR A 150 9.02 -0.20 0.63
C THR A 150 9.33 0.47 1.95
N ALA A 151 8.34 0.67 2.81
CA ALA A 151 8.54 1.20 4.16
C ALA A 151 9.39 0.24 5.00
N ALA A 152 9.06 -1.06 4.94
CA ALA A 152 9.85 -2.12 5.57
C ALA A 152 11.31 -2.11 5.10
N LEU A 153 11.56 -2.16 3.78
CA LEU A 153 12.93 -2.16 3.25
C LEU A 153 13.70 -0.89 3.64
N THR A 154 13.05 0.28 3.67
CA THR A 154 13.68 1.53 4.11
C THR A 154 14.06 1.48 5.59
N ALA A 155 13.18 0.92 6.44
CA ALA A 155 13.45 0.73 7.87
C ALA A 155 14.57 -0.29 8.14
N LEU A 156 14.70 -1.31 7.29
CA LEU A 156 15.72 -2.35 7.41
C LEU A 156 17.08 -1.92 6.88
N ALA A 157 17.15 -0.99 5.92
CA ALA A 157 18.37 -0.64 5.21
C ALA A 157 19.57 -0.32 6.12
N PRO A 158 19.43 0.46 7.23
CA PRO A 158 20.55 0.72 8.12
C PRO A 158 21.10 -0.55 8.81
N ALA A 159 20.21 -1.42 9.28
CA ALA A 159 20.58 -2.67 9.95
C ALA A 159 21.23 -3.66 8.96
N LEU A 160 20.69 -3.77 7.75
CA LEU A 160 21.25 -4.61 6.69
C LEU A 160 22.63 -4.13 6.25
N ALA A 161 22.82 -2.81 6.10
CA ALA A 161 24.11 -2.23 5.76
C ALA A 161 25.17 -2.44 6.86
N ALA A 162 24.76 -2.43 8.12
CA ALA A 162 25.61 -2.74 9.26
C ALA A 162 25.85 -4.25 9.48
N GLY A 163 25.22 -5.12 8.70
CA GLY A 163 25.30 -6.58 8.86
C GLY A 163 24.63 -7.08 10.14
N GLU A 164 23.68 -6.31 10.69
CA GLU A 164 22.97 -6.66 11.91
C GLU A 164 21.92 -7.75 11.67
N PRO A 165 21.69 -8.65 12.63
CA PRO A 165 20.64 -9.65 12.51
C PRO A 165 19.26 -8.98 12.53
N VAL A 166 18.48 -9.24 11.48
CA VAL A 166 17.11 -8.73 11.30
C VAL A 166 16.11 -9.86 11.47
N VAL A 167 15.02 -9.60 12.19
CA VAL A 167 13.85 -10.48 12.29
C VAL A 167 12.61 -9.71 11.88
N LEU A 168 11.75 -10.33 11.08
CA LEU A 168 10.45 -9.79 10.70
C LEU A 168 9.35 -10.46 11.52
N GLY A 169 8.31 -9.70 11.88
CA GLY A 169 7.11 -10.33 12.40
C GLY A 169 5.87 -9.47 12.36
N GLY A 170 4.77 -10.05 12.82
CA GLY A 170 3.48 -9.38 12.89
C GLY A 170 2.34 -10.37 13.09
N TYR A 171 1.12 -9.89 12.91
CA TYR A 171 -0.08 -10.72 13.00
C TYR A 171 -0.32 -11.50 11.68
N PRO A 172 -1.20 -12.52 11.66
CA PRO A 172 -1.44 -13.35 10.48
C PRO A 172 -1.76 -12.57 9.20
N GLU A 173 -2.40 -11.41 9.33
CA GLU A 173 -2.81 -10.52 8.23
C GLU A 173 -1.61 -9.96 7.45
N VAL A 174 -0.41 -9.93 8.05
CA VAL A 174 0.82 -9.43 7.41
C VAL A 174 1.79 -10.55 7.01
N ALA A 175 1.39 -11.82 7.13
CA ALA A 175 2.27 -12.96 6.87
C ALA A 175 2.83 -12.95 5.44
N ASP A 176 2.00 -12.71 4.43
CA ASP A 176 2.41 -12.66 3.03
C ASP A 176 3.35 -11.48 2.77
N LEU A 177 3.05 -10.33 3.35
CA LEU A 177 3.91 -9.14 3.28
C LEU A 177 5.28 -9.42 3.92
N ALA A 178 5.32 -10.08 5.08
CA ALA A 178 6.56 -10.44 5.76
C ALA A 178 7.43 -11.38 4.92
N HIS A 179 6.81 -12.40 4.31
CA HIS A 179 7.51 -13.31 3.40
C HIS A 179 7.99 -12.61 2.13
N GLN A 180 7.19 -11.70 1.57
CA GLN A 180 7.57 -10.89 0.42
C GLN A 180 8.78 -10.00 0.74
N VAL A 181 8.78 -9.31 1.87
CA VAL A 181 9.91 -8.48 2.32
C VAL A 181 11.16 -9.34 2.53
N ALA A 182 11.03 -10.48 3.22
CA ALA A 182 12.15 -11.40 3.41
C ALA A 182 12.73 -11.91 2.08
N GLY A 183 11.86 -12.22 1.11
CA GLY A 183 12.26 -12.63 -0.24
C GLY A 183 13.02 -11.52 -0.99
N ARG A 184 12.56 -10.27 -0.88
CA ARG A 184 13.26 -9.12 -1.49
C ARG A 184 14.63 -8.88 -0.86
N VAL A 185 14.75 -8.97 0.46
CA VAL A 185 16.05 -8.86 1.16
C VAL A 185 17.02 -9.92 0.63
N ALA A 186 16.57 -11.16 0.48
CA ALA A 186 17.38 -12.23 -0.11
C ALA A 186 17.76 -11.97 -1.57
N ALA A 187 16.84 -11.45 -2.38
CA ALA A 187 17.09 -11.12 -3.79
C ALA A 187 18.16 -10.04 -3.97
N TYR A 188 18.36 -9.17 -2.98
CA TYR A 188 19.43 -8.17 -2.96
C TYR A 188 20.77 -8.71 -2.42
N GLY A 189 20.87 -10.00 -2.11
CA GLY A 189 22.11 -10.66 -1.69
C GLY A 189 22.36 -10.68 -0.18
N TRP A 190 21.42 -10.19 0.64
CA TRP A 190 21.50 -10.32 2.10
C TRP A 190 20.93 -11.66 2.59
N GLY A 191 21.25 -12.04 3.83
CA GLY A 191 20.65 -13.21 4.47
C GLY A 191 19.13 -13.04 4.61
N ARG A 192 18.36 -14.07 4.26
CA ARG A 192 16.89 -14.03 4.36
C ARG A 192 16.48 -13.89 5.84
N PRO A 193 15.80 -12.80 6.24
CA PRO A 193 15.34 -12.62 7.61
C PRO A 193 14.32 -13.70 7.98
N PRO A 194 14.41 -14.31 9.18
CA PRO A 194 13.35 -15.16 9.68
C PRO A 194 12.07 -14.34 9.91
N VAL A 195 10.93 -14.98 9.65
CA VAL A 195 9.58 -14.41 9.79
C VAL A 195 8.88 -15.11 10.95
N ALA A 196 8.34 -14.33 11.88
CA ALA A 196 7.55 -14.80 13.01
C ALA A 196 6.13 -14.20 12.96
N VAL A 197 5.12 -15.06 12.93
CA VAL A 197 3.72 -14.65 12.84
C VAL A 197 2.94 -15.36 13.92
N ALA A 198 2.11 -14.61 14.66
CA ALA A 198 1.21 -15.18 15.65
C ALA A 198 -0.02 -14.28 15.87
N ALA A 199 -1.12 -14.86 16.34
CA ALA A 199 -2.40 -14.17 16.48
C ALA A 199 -2.50 -13.31 17.76
N THR A 200 -1.67 -13.61 18.77
CA THR A 200 -1.69 -12.89 20.05
C THR A 200 -0.33 -12.28 20.38
N ASP A 201 -0.32 -11.26 21.23
CA ASP A 201 0.90 -10.56 21.61
C ASP A 201 1.93 -11.46 22.30
N ALA A 202 1.45 -12.35 23.17
CA ALA A 202 2.31 -13.27 23.93
C ALA A 202 2.97 -14.30 23.00
N GLU A 203 2.19 -14.92 22.13
CA GLU A 203 2.70 -15.87 21.14
C GLU A 203 3.65 -15.19 20.16
N LEU A 204 3.35 -13.95 19.75
CA LEU A 204 4.20 -13.19 18.84
C LEU A 204 5.54 -12.86 19.51
N ALA A 205 5.54 -12.44 20.77
CA ALA A 205 6.76 -12.18 21.53
C ALA A 205 7.63 -13.46 21.68
N GLU A 206 7.01 -14.61 21.91
CA GLU A 206 7.69 -15.90 21.98
C GLU A 206 8.27 -16.31 20.61
N ALA A 207 7.46 -16.22 19.55
CA ALA A 207 7.87 -16.54 18.19
C ALA A 207 9.02 -15.65 17.71
N LEU A 208 8.99 -14.35 18.01
CA LEU A 208 10.09 -13.41 17.73
C LEU A 208 11.36 -13.78 18.48
N THR A 209 11.24 -14.18 19.75
CA THR A 209 12.38 -14.64 20.56
C THR A 209 13.00 -15.91 19.96
N ALA A 210 12.18 -16.85 19.52
CA ALA A 210 12.63 -18.08 18.87
C ALA A 210 13.27 -17.80 17.50
N ALA A 211 12.66 -16.95 16.68
CA ALA A 211 13.18 -16.55 15.37
C ALA A 211 14.53 -15.84 15.50
N ALA A 212 14.70 -14.99 16.51
CA ALA A 212 15.94 -14.25 16.73
C ALA A 212 17.12 -15.08 17.27
N ARG A 213 16.88 -16.35 17.65
CA ARG A 213 17.93 -17.32 18.01
C ARG A 213 18.42 -18.12 16.79
N ARG A 214 17.62 -18.19 15.73
CA ARG A 214 18.00 -18.84 14.48
C ARG A 214 18.94 -17.89 13.74
N ARG A 215 20.25 -18.15 13.78
CA ARG A 215 21.16 -17.48 12.85
C ARG A 215 20.86 -18.00 11.43
N PRO A 216 20.84 -17.13 10.41
CA PRO A 216 20.84 -17.55 9.02
C PRO A 216 22.14 -18.29 8.66
#